data_AF-A0A2T0LK12-F1
#
_entry.id   AF-A0A2T0LK12-F1
#
_cell.length_a   1.000
_cell.length_b   1.000
_cell.length_c   1.000
_cell.angle_alpha   90.00
_cell.angle_beta   90.00
_cell.angle_gamma   90.00
#
_symmetry.space_group_name_H-M   'P 1'
#
loop_
_entity.id
_entity.type
_entity.pdbx_description
1 polymer ?
#
loop_
_entity_poly.entity_id
_entity_poly.type
_entity_poly.pdbx_seq_one_letter_code
_entity_poly.pdbx_strand_id
1 'polypeptide(L)'
;MHTGRLWTNGDPFLAVDASLRDAWRGFSDNQYDDIVDLGPQDTNIPVGVGWAALVGADGVVRDDSWMEVFQAEDGGIAIVQASGPDYPRVLTEALRYPDTDDEDGDPLIVRSKELALFSAAYDGTGPHSQPLIPARPGPVPPVHGRPSHQDDPGLLLTTTYTTFAFKVRWYTQLDEEGSFARWLLTPARTL
;
A
#
# COMPACT_ATOMS: atom_id res chain seq x y z
N MET A 1 -6.95 11.56 -6.48
CA MET A 1 -6.07 12.62 -5.93
C MET A 1 -4.91 11.95 -5.21
N HIS A 2 -3.68 12.43 -5.36
CA HIS A 2 -2.53 11.91 -4.61
C HIS A 2 -2.64 12.35 -3.14
N THR A 3 -2.38 11.45 -2.20
CA THR A 3 -2.62 11.70 -0.76
C THR A 3 -1.40 11.44 0.11
N GLY A 4 -0.32 10.92 -0.47
CA GLY A 4 0.87 10.53 0.28
C GLY A 4 1.70 9.54 -0.49
N ARG A 5 2.87 9.22 0.07
CA ARG A 5 3.78 8.24 -0.49
C ARG A 5 4.58 7.55 0.61
N LEU A 6 5.03 6.35 0.30
CA LEU A 6 5.75 5.47 1.21
C LEU A 6 7.03 5.02 0.52
N TRP A 7 8.14 5.00 1.23
CA TRP A 7 9.39 4.46 0.70
C TRP A 7 9.48 2.97 1.00
N THR A 8 9.77 2.18 -0.01
CA THR A 8 10.11 0.76 0.14
C THR A 8 11.51 0.50 -0.43
N ASN A 9 12.17 -0.48 0.18
CA ASN A 9 13.41 -1.15 -0.20
C ASN A 9 13.14 -2.58 -0.71
N GLY A 10 11.89 -2.89 -1.04
CA GLY A 10 11.38 -4.21 -1.41
C GLY A 10 10.57 -4.89 -0.30
N ASP A 11 10.58 -4.30 0.89
CA ASP A 11 9.87 -4.85 2.05
C ASP A 11 8.34 -4.66 1.92
N PRO A 12 7.54 -5.66 2.35
CA PRO A 12 6.09 -5.57 2.34
C PRO A 12 5.55 -4.54 3.33
N PHE A 13 4.39 -3.99 2.99
CA PHE A 13 3.59 -3.07 3.78
C PHE A 13 2.26 -3.72 4.16
N LEU A 14 1.73 -3.28 5.29
CA LEU A 14 0.42 -3.70 5.78
C LEU A 14 -0.60 -2.57 5.63
N ALA A 15 -1.69 -2.86 4.93
CA ALA A 15 -2.90 -2.07 4.97
C ALA A 15 -3.89 -2.72 5.96
N VAL A 16 -4.17 -2.07 7.09
CA VAL A 16 -4.96 -2.63 8.20
C VAL A 16 -5.86 -1.59 8.85
N ASP A 17 -6.98 -2.03 9.43
CA ASP A 17 -7.75 -1.19 10.36
C ASP A 17 -6.82 -0.64 11.45
N ALA A 18 -6.78 0.68 11.61
CA ALA A 18 -5.87 1.34 12.56
C ALA A 18 -6.06 0.87 14.01
N SER A 19 -7.26 0.41 14.38
CA SER A 19 -7.56 -0.14 15.70
C SER A 19 -6.96 -1.52 15.96
N LEU A 20 -6.50 -2.22 14.93
CA LEU A 20 -5.83 -3.53 15.03
C LEU A 20 -4.31 -3.42 14.92
N ARG A 21 -3.80 -2.23 14.62
CA ARG A 21 -2.39 -1.98 14.32
C ARG A 21 -1.47 -2.46 15.44
N ASP A 22 -1.84 -2.23 16.70
CA ASP A 22 -1.04 -2.59 17.87
C ASP A 22 -0.76 -4.10 18.02
N ALA A 23 -1.61 -4.93 17.40
CA ALA A 23 -1.44 -6.38 17.40
C ALA A 23 -0.33 -6.88 16.45
N TRP A 24 0.15 -6.04 15.53
CA TRP A 24 1.29 -6.37 14.68
C TRP A 24 2.62 -6.09 15.40
N ARG A 25 3.46 -7.11 15.49
CA ARG A 25 4.73 -7.13 16.21
C ARG A 25 5.87 -7.56 15.26
N GLY A 26 5.94 -6.92 14.10
CA GLY A 26 6.88 -7.23 13.02
C GLY A 26 8.33 -7.31 13.49
N PHE A 27 8.78 -6.32 14.25
CA PHE A 27 10.15 -6.27 14.78
C PHE A 27 10.28 -7.02 16.11
N SER A 28 9.40 -6.75 17.07
CA SER A 28 9.57 -7.25 18.43
C SER A 28 9.42 -8.76 18.56
N ASP A 29 8.55 -9.36 17.75
CA ASP A 29 8.22 -10.79 17.82
C ASP A 29 8.63 -11.53 16.54
N ASN A 30 9.45 -10.91 15.67
CA ASN A 30 9.90 -11.42 14.37
C ASN A 30 8.77 -11.85 13.41
N GLN A 31 7.56 -11.30 13.57
CA GLN A 31 6.45 -11.60 12.65
C GLN A 31 6.74 -11.16 11.21
N TYR A 32 7.67 -10.22 11.02
CA TYR A 32 8.14 -9.81 9.70
C TYR A 32 8.73 -10.99 8.93
N ASP A 33 9.61 -11.78 9.56
CA ASP A 33 10.31 -12.90 8.93
C ASP A 33 9.35 -13.99 8.42
N ASP A 34 8.17 -14.11 9.03
CA ASP A 34 7.13 -15.05 8.60
C ASP A 34 6.46 -14.64 7.27
N ILE A 35 6.58 -13.36 6.88
CA ILE A 35 5.86 -12.81 5.72
C ILE A 35 6.76 -12.40 4.55
N VAL A 36 8.08 -12.29 4.74
CA VAL A 36 8.99 -11.82 3.68
C VAL A 36 9.07 -12.76 2.48
N ASP A 37 8.84 -14.05 2.71
CA ASP A 37 8.90 -15.11 1.70
C ASP A 37 7.52 -15.45 1.11
N LEU A 38 6.47 -14.71 1.48
CA LEU A 38 5.13 -14.90 0.92
C LEU A 38 5.10 -14.55 -0.56
N GLY A 39 4.33 -15.32 -1.32
CA GLY A 39 4.24 -15.16 -2.77
C GLY A 39 3.06 -14.30 -3.21
N PRO A 40 2.93 -14.05 -4.53
CA PRO A 40 1.83 -13.26 -5.11
C PRO A 40 0.42 -13.75 -4.74
N GLN A 41 0.25 -15.03 -4.42
CA GLN A 41 -1.03 -15.59 -3.98
C GLN A 41 -1.44 -15.15 -2.56
N ASP A 42 -0.50 -14.69 -1.75
CA ASP A 42 -0.71 -14.35 -0.34
C ASP A 42 -1.02 -12.85 -0.24
N THR A 43 -2.30 -12.52 -0.37
CA THR A 43 -2.76 -11.12 -0.41
C THR A 43 -3.14 -10.56 0.96
N ASN A 44 -3.20 -11.40 1.99
CA ASN A 44 -3.50 -10.99 3.36
C ASN A 44 -2.78 -11.81 4.42
N ILE A 45 -2.75 -11.30 5.64
CA ILE A 45 -2.26 -11.99 6.83
C ILE A 45 -3.14 -11.69 8.05
N PRO A 46 -3.19 -12.59 9.05
CA PRO A 46 -3.87 -12.30 10.29
C PRO A 46 -3.14 -11.21 11.09
N VAL A 47 -3.88 -10.23 11.60
CA VAL A 47 -3.38 -9.20 12.53
C VAL A 47 -4.39 -9.04 13.67
N GLY A 48 -3.99 -9.49 14.87
CA GLY A 48 -4.88 -9.53 16.02
C GLY A 48 -6.12 -10.37 15.78
N VAL A 49 -7.31 -9.76 15.86
CA VAL A 49 -8.60 -10.41 15.61
C VAL A 49 -9.12 -10.21 14.18
N GLY A 50 -8.33 -9.57 13.31
CA GLY A 50 -8.69 -9.28 11.93
C GLY A 50 -7.57 -9.62 10.96
N TRP A 51 -7.55 -8.91 9.84
CA TRP A 51 -6.66 -9.17 8.72
C TRP A 51 -6.05 -7.86 8.23
N ALA A 52 -4.80 -7.93 7.80
CA ALA A 52 -4.15 -6.89 7.01
C ALA A 52 -4.02 -7.36 5.56
N ALA A 53 -4.21 -6.46 4.61
CA ALA A 53 -3.84 -6.70 3.22
C ALA A 53 -2.34 -6.43 3.03
N LEU A 54 -1.67 -7.30 2.27
CA LEU A 54 -0.27 -7.17 1.92
C LEU A 54 -0.10 -6.28 0.69
N VAL A 55 0.78 -5.29 0.81
CA VAL A 55 1.07 -4.28 -0.22
C VAL A 55 2.57 -4.27 -0.46
N GLY A 56 3.03 -4.20 -1.71
CA GLY A 56 4.44 -3.93 -2.00
C GLY A 56 5.40 -5.07 -1.70
N ALA A 57 5.02 -6.32 -1.97
CA ALA A 57 5.93 -7.46 -1.93
C ALA A 57 6.52 -7.73 -3.34
N ASP A 58 7.80 -8.16 -3.38
CA ASP A 58 8.57 -8.73 -4.51
C ASP A 58 9.63 -7.86 -5.21
N GLY A 59 9.63 -6.53 -5.04
CA GLY A 59 10.64 -5.64 -5.64
C GLY A 59 10.62 -5.55 -7.19
N VAL A 60 9.63 -6.14 -7.87
CA VAL A 60 9.68 -6.38 -9.33
C VAL A 60 9.60 -5.11 -10.17
N VAL A 61 9.06 -4.00 -9.65
CA VAL A 61 9.13 -2.70 -10.33
C VAL A 61 10.45 -1.98 -10.04
N ARG A 62 10.96 -2.12 -8.81
CA ARG A 62 12.21 -1.58 -8.23
C ARG A 62 12.25 -1.96 -6.75
N ASP A 63 13.37 -2.47 -6.25
CA ASP A 63 13.54 -2.70 -4.81
C ASP A 63 13.46 -1.37 -4.04
N ASP A 64 14.28 -0.38 -4.42
CA ASP A 64 14.24 0.97 -3.84
C ASP A 64 13.26 1.88 -4.61
N SER A 65 12.08 2.13 -4.06
CA SER A 65 11.06 2.94 -4.73
C SER A 65 10.08 3.65 -3.80
N TRP A 66 9.46 4.69 -4.35
CA TRP A 66 8.20 5.21 -3.84
C TRP A 66 7.03 4.31 -4.23
N MET A 67 6.13 4.11 -3.28
CA MET A 67 4.75 3.72 -3.50
C MET A 67 3.87 4.95 -3.31
N GLU A 68 3.24 5.40 -4.39
CA GLU A 68 2.37 6.56 -4.41
C GLU A 68 0.94 6.15 -4.04
N VAL A 69 0.33 6.87 -3.11
CA VAL A 69 -1.02 6.57 -2.61
C VAL A 69 -2.00 7.60 -3.14
N PHE A 70 -3.10 7.11 -3.69
CA PHE A 70 -4.16 7.91 -4.28
C PHE A 70 -5.50 7.56 -3.66
N GLN A 71 -6.35 8.56 -3.51
CA GLN A 71 -7.75 8.40 -3.12
C GLN A 71 -8.66 8.98 -4.19
N ALA A 72 -9.66 8.21 -4.60
CA ALA A 72 -10.70 8.60 -5.54
C ALA A 72 -11.88 9.26 -4.81
N GLU A 73 -12.70 10.03 -5.53
CA GLU A 73 -13.86 10.74 -4.96
C GLU A 73 -14.93 9.78 -4.40
N ASP A 74 -15.02 8.58 -4.94
CA ASP A 74 -15.91 7.53 -4.48
C ASP A 74 -15.38 6.80 -3.22
N GLY A 75 -14.18 7.13 -2.75
CA GLY A 75 -13.51 6.53 -1.60
C GLY A 75 -12.56 5.38 -1.96
N GLY A 76 -12.40 5.04 -3.24
CA GLY A 76 -11.37 4.12 -3.72
C GLY A 76 -9.97 4.55 -3.30
N ILE A 77 -9.12 3.60 -2.92
CA ILE A 77 -7.71 3.83 -2.61
C ILE A 77 -6.88 3.00 -3.58
N ALA A 78 -5.88 3.64 -4.19
CA ALA A 78 -4.91 2.98 -5.05
C ALA A 78 -3.51 3.23 -4.50
N ILE A 79 -2.71 2.17 -4.40
CA ILE A 79 -1.30 2.24 -4.05
C ILE A 79 -0.56 1.79 -5.31
N VAL A 80 0.34 2.63 -5.81
CA VAL A 80 1.02 2.41 -7.09
C VAL A 80 2.53 2.53 -6.90
N GLN A 81 3.25 1.48 -7.27
CA GLN A 81 4.69 1.53 -7.46
C GLN A 81 4.96 1.66 -8.95
N ALA A 82 5.73 2.67 -9.36
CA ALA A 82 5.93 2.99 -10.76
C ALA A 82 7.42 3.24 -11.09
N SER A 83 7.82 2.85 -12.29
CA SER A 83 9.15 3.08 -12.85
C SER A 83 9.03 3.62 -14.27
N GLY A 84 9.81 4.64 -14.60
CA GLY A 84 9.97 5.16 -15.96
C GLY A 84 10.43 6.62 -15.97
N PRO A 85 10.95 7.12 -17.10
CA PRO A 85 11.47 8.48 -17.21
C PRO A 85 10.37 9.54 -17.14
N ASP A 86 9.20 9.25 -17.69
CA ASP A 86 7.99 10.07 -17.54
C ASP A 86 7.13 9.52 -16.39
N TYR A 87 7.57 9.79 -15.16
CA TYR A 87 6.95 9.26 -13.95
C TYR A 87 5.46 9.63 -13.80
N PRO A 88 5.03 10.89 -14.03
CA PRO A 88 3.61 11.24 -13.99
C PRO A 88 2.76 10.50 -15.02
N ARG A 89 3.30 10.27 -16.23
CA ARG A 89 2.61 9.47 -17.25
C ARG A 89 2.43 8.03 -16.79
N VAL A 90 3.49 7.38 -16.30
CA VAL A 90 3.42 5.99 -15.82
C VAL A 90 2.39 5.85 -14.68
N LEU A 91 2.38 6.76 -13.71
CA LEU A 91 1.36 6.78 -12.65
C LEU A 91 -0.07 6.96 -13.20
N THR A 92 -0.24 7.85 -14.18
CA THR A 92 -1.55 8.08 -14.80
C THR A 92 -2.04 6.85 -15.56
N GLU A 93 -1.14 6.17 -16.28
CA GLU A 93 -1.45 4.93 -17.00
C GLU A 93 -1.74 3.80 -16.03
N ALA A 94 -0.97 3.65 -14.96
CA ALA A 94 -1.22 2.67 -13.90
C ALA A 94 -2.61 2.85 -13.27
N LEU A 95 -3.07 4.09 -13.05
CA LEU A 95 -4.41 4.36 -12.50
C LEU A 95 -5.54 4.11 -13.51
N ARG A 96 -5.27 4.23 -14.82
CA ARG A 96 -6.25 3.99 -15.90
C ARG A 96 -6.25 2.56 -16.40
N TYR A 97 -5.23 1.78 -16.06
CA TYR A 97 -5.07 0.43 -16.54
C TYR A 97 -6.28 -0.42 -16.11
N PRO A 98 -6.88 -1.23 -17.01
CA PRO A 98 -8.00 -2.10 -16.65
C PRO A 98 -7.68 -2.98 -15.44
N ASP A 99 -8.66 -3.17 -14.56
CA ASP A 99 -8.55 -4.00 -13.35
C ASP A 99 -9.25 -5.36 -13.49
N THR A 100 -9.66 -5.72 -14.71
CA THR A 100 -10.39 -6.95 -15.02
C THR A 100 -9.53 -8.19 -14.84
N ASP A 101 -8.22 -8.07 -15.09
CA ASP A 101 -7.24 -9.14 -14.98
C ASP A 101 -6.33 -8.94 -13.76
N ASP A 102 -6.73 -8.08 -12.82
CA ASP A 102 -6.06 -7.99 -11.52
C ASP A 102 -6.47 -9.20 -10.67
N GLU A 103 -5.56 -9.70 -9.86
CA GLU A 103 -5.83 -10.80 -8.93
C GLU A 103 -6.72 -10.31 -7.80
N ASP A 104 -7.78 -11.05 -7.52
CA ASP A 104 -8.65 -10.77 -6.37
C ASP A 104 -7.94 -11.19 -5.08
N GLY A 105 -7.85 -10.25 -4.15
CA GLY A 105 -7.48 -10.53 -2.77
C GLY A 105 -8.69 -10.58 -1.86
N ASP A 106 -8.47 -10.99 -0.61
CA ASP A 106 -9.54 -11.02 0.38
C ASP A 106 -10.01 -9.60 0.76
N PRO A 107 -11.31 -9.42 1.08
CA PRO A 107 -11.82 -8.12 1.47
C PRO A 107 -11.14 -7.55 2.72
N LEU A 108 -10.79 -6.26 2.68
CA LEU A 108 -10.24 -5.55 3.81
C LEU A 108 -11.35 -4.87 4.62
N ILE A 109 -11.39 -5.14 5.93
CA ILE A 109 -12.38 -4.58 6.85
C ILE A 109 -11.75 -3.46 7.68
N VAL A 110 -12.31 -2.25 7.60
CA VAL A 110 -11.80 -1.02 8.26
C VAL A 110 -12.91 -0.41 9.12
N ARG A 111 -13.29 -1.08 10.21
CA ARG A 111 -14.40 -0.67 11.09
C ARG A 111 -14.13 0.65 11.80
N SER A 112 -12.88 0.93 12.16
CA SER A 112 -12.50 2.20 12.79
C SER A 112 -12.66 3.41 11.87
N LYS A 113 -12.83 3.18 10.56
CA LYS A 113 -12.81 4.22 9.50
C LYS A 113 -11.45 4.89 9.32
N GLU A 114 -10.41 4.28 9.88
CA GLU A 114 -9.03 4.70 9.72
C GLU A 114 -8.23 3.50 9.19
N LEU A 115 -7.64 3.66 8.01
CA LEU A 115 -6.76 2.68 7.40
C LEU A 115 -5.31 3.09 7.68
N ALA A 116 -4.60 2.25 8.42
CA ALA A 116 -3.16 2.37 8.61
C ALA A 116 -2.45 1.64 7.47
N LEU A 117 -1.47 2.32 6.88
CA LEU A 117 -0.59 1.76 5.84
C LEU A 117 0.87 1.99 6.24
N PHE A 118 1.61 0.94 6.56
CA PHE A 118 2.97 1.06 7.10
C PHE A 118 3.83 -0.18 6.78
N SER A 119 5.15 -0.02 6.84
CA SER A 119 6.08 -1.12 6.56
C SER A 119 5.93 -2.22 7.61
N ALA A 120 5.84 -3.47 7.14
CA ALA A 120 5.67 -4.63 7.99
C ALA A 120 6.91 -4.95 8.84
N ALA A 121 8.07 -4.41 8.48
CA ALA A 121 9.32 -4.56 9.24
C ALA A 121 9.26 -3.87 10.61
N TYR A 122 8.33 -2.94 10.82
CA TYR A 122 8.14 -2.26 12.10
C TYR A 122 7.00 -2.87 12.91
N ASP A 123 7.05 -2.68 14.23
CA ASP A 123 5.88 -2.90 15.06
C ASP A 123 4.77 -1.91 14.68
N GLY A 124 3.52 -2.33 14.84
CA GLY A 124 2.41 -1.42 14.65
C GLY A 124 2.35 -0.32 15.70
N THR A 125 2.78 -0.54 16.94
CA THR A 125 2.90 0.54 17.94
C THR A 125 4.07 0.32 18.88
N GLY A 126 4.41 1.35 19.67
CA GLY A 126 5.46 1.28 20.68
C GLY A 126 6.86 1.65 20.15
N PRO A 127 7.93 1.29 20.88
CA PRO A 127 9.28 1.78 20.63
C PRO A 127 9.88 1.38 19.27
N HIS A 128 9.41 0.28 18.69
CA HIS A 128 9.87 -0.24 17.39
C HIS A 128 8.89 0.07 16.25
N SER A 129 8.00 1.05 16.46
CA SER A 129 7.06 1.51 15.44
C SER A 129 7.51 2.81 14.78
N GLN A 130 7.07 3.03 13.55
CA GLN A 130 7.14 4.34 12.90
C GLN A 130 5.87 5.16 13.18
N PRO A 131 5.96 6.50 13.21
CA PRO A 131 4.77 7.33 13.24
C PRO A 131 3.95 7.13 11.96
N LEU A 132 2.62 7.30 12.06
CA LEU A 132 1.76 7.47 10.89
C LEU A 132 1.48 8.94 10.70
N ILE A 133 1.64 9.44 9.49
CA ILE A 133 1.23 10.80 9.12
C ILE A 133 -0.16 10.77 8.50
N PRO A 134 -1.03 11.76 8.80
CA PRO A 134 -2.29 11.89 8.11
C PRO A 134 -2.08 12.08 6.60
N ALA A 135 -2.99 11.56 5.80
CA ALA A 135 -3.05 11.81 4.36
C ALA A 135 -2.99 13.32 4.06
N ARG A 136 -2.13 13.70 3.11
CA ARG A 136 -1.99 15.08 2.63
C ARG A 136 -2.24 15.14 1.14
N PRO A 137 -3.48 15.45 0.74
CA PRO A 137 -3.82 15.73 -0.63
C PRO A 137 -2.85 16.70 -1.32
N GLY A 138 -2.37 16.32 -2.50
CA GLY A 138 -1.40 17.12 -3.25
C GLY A 138 -1.33 16.78 -4.74
N PRO A 139 -0.50 17.52 -5.50
CA PRO A 139 -0.19 17.17 -6.88
C PRO A 139 0.61 15.86 -6.93
N VAL A 140 0.47 15.13 -8.03
CA VAL A 140 1.33 13.97 -8.32
C VAL A 140 2.79 14.43 -8.42
N PRO A 141 3.76 13.73 -7.81
CA PRO A 141 5.16 14.10 -7.92
C PRO A 141 5.62 14.14 -9.39
N PRO A 142 6.32 15.21 -9.82
CA PRO A 142 6.74 15.36 -11.22
C PRO A 142 7.88 14.42 -11.61
N VAL A 143 8.59 13.85 -10.63
CA VAL A 143 9.68 12.89 -10.79
C VAL A 143 9.62 11.87 -9.65
N HIS A 144 10.14 10.66 -9.87
CA HIS A 144 10.26 9.62 -8.82
C HIS A 144 11.03 10.15 -7.60
N GLY A 145 12.22 10.70 -7.85
CA GLY A 145 13.05 11.36 -6.84
C GLY A 145 13.73 10.39 -5.86
N ARG A 146 14.59 10.93 -4.99
CA ARG A 146 15.26 10.16 -3.93
C ARG A 146 14.34 9.97 -2.71
N PRO A 147 14.62 8.97 -1.83
CA PRO A 147 13.99 8.90 -0.51
C PRO A 147 14.18 10.21 0.25
N SER A 148 13.33 10.45 1.26
CA SER A 148 13.62 11.56 2.17
C SER A 148 14.87 11.23 3.01
N HIS A 149 15.58 12.24 3.51
CA HIS A 149 16.70 12.02 4.44
C HIS A 149 16.23 11.73 5.88
N GLN A 150 14.92 11.62 6.10
CA GLN A 150 14.29 11.29 7.37
C GLN A 150 13.73 9.86 7.30
N ASP A 151 13.39 9.28 8.45
CA ASP A 151 12.61 8.04 8.47
C ASP A 151 11.29 8.29 7.73
N ASP A 152 11.06 7.59 6.62
CA ASP A 152 9.84 7.73 5.82
C ASP A 152 8.68 7.08 6.58
N PRO A 153 7.70 7.87 7.09
CA PRO A 153 6.66 7.37 7.97
C PRO A 153 5.60 6.56 7.21
N GLY A 154 4.80 5.79 7.95
CA GLY A 154 3.56 5.23 7.40
C GLY A 154 2.47 6.30 7.18
N LEU A 155 1.38 5.90 6.53
CA LEU A 155 0.22 6.74 6.24
C LEU A 155 -1.00 6.31 7.07
N LEU A 156 -1.76 7.30 7.53
CA LEU A 156 -3.09 7.13 8.11
C LEU A 156 -4.13 7.78 7.18
N LEU A 157 -5.01 6.96 6.63
CA LEU A 157 -6.07 7.38 5.71
C LEU A 157 -7.42 7.33 6.43
N THR A 158 -8.20 8.39 6.34
CA THR A 158 -9.59 8.39 6.83
C THR A 158 -10.53 8.00 5.69
N THR A 159 -11.58 7.24 6.02
CA THR A 159 -12.58 6.79 5.05
C THR A 159 -13.99 6.80 5.64
N THR A 160 -15.01 6.84 4.78
CA THR A 160 -16.41 6.67 5.20
C THR A 160 -16.87 5.22 5.09
N TYR A 161 -16.09 4.36 4.44
CA TYR A 161 -16.40 2.95 4.18
C TYR A 161 -15.71 2.03 5.17
N THR A 162 -16.34 0.90 5.47
CA THR A 162 -15.84 -0.08 6.44
C THR A 162 -15.42 -1.40 5.78
N THR A 163 -15.59 -1.54 4.47
CA THR A 163 -15.24 -2.74 3.72
C THR A 163 -14.76 -2.35 2.33
N PHE A 164 -13.67 -2.96 1.92
CA PHE A 164 -13.07 -2.79 0.60
C PHE A 164 -12.87 -4.14 -0.05
N ALA A 165 -13.25 -4.26 -1.32
CA ALA A 165 -12.69 -5.31 -2.17
C ALA A 165 -11.22 -4.98 -2.42
N PHE A 166 -10.36 -5.99 -2.38
CA PHE A 166 -8.94 -5.84 -2.60
C PHE A 166 -8.54 -6.50 -3.93
N LYS A 167 -7.76 -5.80 -4.74
CA LYS A 167 -7.21 -6.33 -5.98
C LYS A 167 -5.74 -5.98 -6.12
N VAL A 168 -4.98 -6.87 -6.74
CA VAL A 168 -3.54 -6.72 -6.91
C VAL A 168 -3.12 -6.96 -8.35
N ARG A 169 -2.22 -6.10 -8.83
CA ARG A 169 -1.47 -6.26 -10.06
C ARG A 169 0.01 -6.15 -9.71
N TRP A 170 0.65 -7.30 -9.58
CA TRP A 170 2.04 -7.43 -9.12
C TRP A 170 3.05 -6.78 -10.06
N TYR A 171 2.84 -6.88 -11.36
CA TYR A 171 3.68 -6.22 -12.34
C TYR A 171 2.96 -6.03 -13.66
N THR A 172 3.23 -4.92 -14.32
CA THR A 172 2.83 -4.67 -15.70
C THR A 172 3.83 -3.76 -16.37
N GLN A 173 4.35 -4.22 -17.51
CA GLN A 173 5.12 -3.41 -18.42
C GLN A 173 4.18 -2.64 -19.34
N LEU A 174 4.31 -1.31 -19.38
CA LEU A 174 3.51 -0.43 -20.23
C LEU A 174 4.16 -0.29 -21.61
N ASP A 175 5.48 -0.10 -21.62
CA ASP A 175 6.32 0.06 -22.82
C ASP A 175 7.78 -0.32 -22.50
N GLU A 176 8.73 0.05 -23.35
CA GLU A 176 10.15 -0.28 -23.18
C GLU A 176 10.79 0.37 -21.93
N GLU A 177 10.21 1.46 -21.42
CA GLU A 177 10.81 2.27 -20.34
C GLU A 177 9.91 2.40 -19.10
N GLY A 178 8.63 2.05 -19.21
CA GLY A 178 7.61 2.21 -18.19
C GLY A 178 7.05 0.90 -17.64
N SER A 179 7.00 0.77 -16.32
CA SER A 179 6.34 -0.34 -15.62
C SER A 179 5.69 0.10 -14.32
N PHE A 180 4.73 -0.70 -13.84
CA PHE A 180 4.08 -0.46 -12.55
C PHE A 180 3.61 -1.75 -11.87
N ALA A 181 3.36 -1.62 -10.57
CA ALA A 181 2.60 -2.53 -9.73
C ALA A 181 1.50 -1.70 -9.04
N ARG A 182 0.37 -2.33 -8.74
CA ARG A 182 -0.80 -1.63 -8.20
C ARG A 182 -1.60 -2.50 -7.24
N TRP A 183 -1.99 -1.89 -6.13
CA TRP A 183 -2.94 -2.45 -5.17
C TRP A 183 -4.15 -1.54 -5.08
N LEU A 184 -5.34 -2.11 -5.28
CA LEU A 184 -6.61 -1.39 -5.31
C LEU A 184 -7.49 -1.82 -4.15
N LEU A 185 -7.98 -0.84 -3.40
CA LEU A 185 -9.01 -1.00 -2.38
C LEU A 185 -10.26 -0.25 -2.87
N THR A 186 -11.23 -1.01 -3.37
CA THR A 186 -12.49 -0.46 -3.88
C THR A 186 -13.57 -0.60 -2.82
N PRO A 187 -14.26 0.48 -2.42
CA PRO A 187 -15.37 0.41 -1.49
C PRO A 187 -16.38 -0.66 -1.89
N ALA A 188 -16.53 -1.69 -1.05
CA ALA A 188 -17.62 -2.62 -1.21
C ALA A 188 -18.89 -1.92 -0.73
N ARG A 189 -19.93 -1.87 -1.57
CA ARG A 189 -21.24 -1.42 -1.10
C ARG A 189 -21.68 -2.37 -0.01
N THR A 190 -21.91 -1.86 1.20
CA THR A 190 -22.73 -2.55 2.19
C THR A 190 -24.09 -2.77 1.54
N LEU A 191 -24.44 -4.04 1.30
CA LEU A 191 -25.79 -4.44 0.94
C LEU A 191 -26.77 -4.09 2.06
#